data_AF-H3ZJN1-F1
#
_entry.id   AF-H3ZJN1-F1
#
_cell.length_a   1.000
_cell.length_b   1.000
_cell.length_c   1.000
_cell.angle_alpha   90.00
_cell.angle_beta   90.00
_cell.angle_gamma   90.00
#
_symmetry.space_group_name_H-M   'P 1'
#
loop_
_entity.id
_entity.type
_entity.pdbx_description
1 polymer ?
#
loop_
_entity_poly.entity_id
_entity_poly.type
_entity_poly.pdbx_seq_one_letter_code
_entity_poly.pdbx_strand_id
1 'polypeptide(L)'
;MNESNAEEMIDPRVAEREKMESELKKLNENMAKLSKQVDEIQEELDKKNKPDKLGWDDVVQEIIGAMTFSLPFLFTEEIWDIAKTIDIWRTLAIFLMTLLMAYLFISKAKLSNIAKEEWHHIPKRLLTVTAVSYMTSVLLIYLYGIGNIANFSLGQYISATIIVSTFAVIGAIAVDLVK
;
A
#
# COMPACT_ATOMS: atom_id res chain seq x y z
N MET A 1 -76.77 -43.34 -20.03
CA MET A 1 -76.30 -42.00 -19.63
C MET A 1 -75.24 -42.23 -18.56
N ASN A 2 -73.96 -42.19 -18.94
CA ASN A 2 -72.85 -41.76 -18.10
C ASN A 2 -71.59 -41.71 -18.94
N GLU A 3 -71.19 -40.50 -19.28
CA GLU A 3 -69.84 -40.14 -19.70
C GLU A 3 -68.94 -40.30 -18.48
N SER A 4 -67.92 -41.15 -18.54
CA SER A 4 -66.83 -41.11 -17.57
C SER A 4 -65.59 -41.71 -18.22
N ASN A 5 -64.50 -40.95 -18.11
CA ASN A 5 -63.12 -41.33 -18.38
C ASN A 5 -62.67 -41.19 -19.83
N ALA A 6 -62.67 -39.95 -20.32
CA ALA A 6 -61.55 -39.50 -21.13
C ALA A 6 -60.37 -39.26 -20.18
N GLU A 7 -59.53 -40.27 -19.98
CA GLU A 7 -58.19 -40.04 -19.45
C GLU A 7 -57.46 -39.12 -20.42
N GLU A 8 -57.26 -37.89 -19.98
CA GLU A 8 -56.55 -36.83 -20.67
C GLU A 8 -55.08 -37.26 -20.83
N MET A 9 -54.78 -37.93 -21.94
CA MET A 9 -53.41 -38.20 -22.38
C MET A 9 -52.75 -36.85 -22.69
N ILE A 10 -52.01 -36.32 -21.72
CA ILE A 10 -51.14 -35.15 -21.91
C ILE A 10 -50.16 -35.48 -23.04
N ASP A 11 -50.25 -34.75 -24.15
CA ASP A 11 -49.35 -34.87 -25.28
C ASP A 11 -47.89 -34.72 -24.78
N PRO A 12 -47.01 -35.70 -25.00
CA PRO A 12 -45.63 -35.67 -24.51
C PRO A 12 -44.85 -34.42 -24.98
N ARG A 13 -45.25 -33.79 -26.07
CA ARG A 13 -44.67 -32.53 -26.56
C ARG A 13 -45.02 -31.31 -25.68
N VAL A 14 -46.17 -31.33 -25.01
CA VAL A 14 -46.61 -30.25 -24.10
C VAL A 14 -45.79 -30.29 -22.81
N ALA A 15 -45.61 -31.47 -22.22
CA ALA A 15 -44.79 -31.65 -21.02
C ALA A 15 -43.31 -31.26 -21.25
N GLU A 16 -42.79 -31.48 -22.46
CA GLU A 16 -41.42 -31.12 -22.84
C GLU A 16 -41.24 -29.60 -23.01
N ARG A 17 -42.26 -28.90 -23.53
CA ARG A 17 -42.27 -27.42 -23.58
C ARG A 17 -42.33 -26.80 -22.19
N GLU A 18 -43.19 -27.30 -21.31
CA GLU A 18 -43.31 -26.80 -19.93
C GLU A 18 -42.00 -26.96 -19.15
N LYS A 19 -41.30 -28.08 -19.33
CA LYS A 19 -39.95 -28.28 -18.78
C LYS A 19 -38.96 -27.24 -19.31
N MET A 20 -38.92 -27.03 -20.62
CA MET A 20 -38.01 -26.09 -21.26
C MET A 20 -38.26 -24.65 -20.81
N GLU A 21 -39.54 -24.24 -20.68
CA GLU A 21 -39.90 -22.94 -20.12
C GLU A 21 -39.46 -22.78 -18.66
N SER A 22 -39.59 -23.85 -17.86
CA SER A 22 -39.13 -23.85 -16.47
C SER A 22 -37.60 -23.71 -16.37
N GLU A 23 -36.84 -24.32 -17.28
CA GLU A 23 -35.39 -24.22 -17.34
C GLU A 23 -34.94 -22.84 -17.82
N LEU A 24 -35.60 -22.27 -18.83
CA LEU A 24 -35.35 -20.91 -19.30
C LEU A 24 -35.61 -19.88 -18.20
N LYS A 25 -36.67 -20.08 -17.41
CA LYS A 25 -36.98 -19.22 -16.26
C LYS A 25 -35.89 -19.29 -15.19
N LYS A 26 -35.46 -20.49 -14.82
CA LYS A 26 -34.35 -20.70 -13.87
C LYS A 26 -33.03 -20.12 -14.39
N LEU A 27 -32.75 -20.26 -15.69
CA LEU A 27 -31.57 -19.71 -16.32
C LEU A 27 -31.57 -18.19 -16.24
N ASN A 28 -32.71 -17.55 -16.53
CA ASN A 28 -32.84 -16.10 -16.47
C ASN A 28 -32.70 -15.58 -15.02
N GLU A 29 -33.28 -16.28 -14.04
CA GLU A 29 -33.12 -15.97 -12.62
C GLU A 29 -31.65 -16.09 -12.16
N ASN A 30 -30.94 -17.12 -12.62
CA ASN A 30 -29.52 -17.30 -12.31
C ASN A 30 -28.64 -16.23 -12.96
N MET A 31 -28.94 -15.83 -14.21
CA MET A 31 -28.25 -14.74 -14.90
C MET A 31 -28.44 -13.40 -14.19
N ALA A 32 -29.66 -13.12 -13.71
CA ALA A 32 -29.95 -11.93 -12.92
C ALA A 32 -29.17 -11.92 -11.59
N LYS A 33 -29.06 -13.07 -10.90
CA LYS A 33 -28.21 -13.20 -9.71
C LYS A 33 -26.74 -13.00 -10.01
N LEU A 34 -26.24 -13.54 -11.12
CA LEU A 34 -24.84 -13.42 -11.52
C LEU A 34 -24.49 -11.96 -11.82
N SER A 35 -25.33 -11.24 -12.56
CA SER A 35 -25.16 -9.81 -12.81
C SER A 35 -25.08 -9.04 -11.50
N LYS A 36 -26.00 -9.30 -10.57
CA LYS A 36 -25.99 -8.62 -9.28
C LYS A 36 -24.72 -8.89 -8.46
N GLN A 37 -24.23 -10.14 -8.46
CA GLN A 37 -22.97 -10.47 -7.80
C GLN A 37 -21.76 -9.80 -8.47
N VAL A 38 -21.75 -9.72 -9.80
CA VAL A 38 -20.70 -9.01 -10.54
C VAL A 38 -20.72 -7.52 -10.22
N ASP A 39 -21.90 -6.90 -10.13
CA ASP A 39 -22.06 -5.49 -9.75
C ASP A 39 -21.59 -5.23 -8.31
N GLU A 40 -21.95 -6.10 -7.36
CA GLU A 40 -21.48 -6.03 -5.96
C GLU A 40 -19.95 -6.20 -5.87
N ILE A 41 -19.37 -7.14 -6.62
CA ILE A 41 -17.91 -7.34 -6.70
C ILE A 41 -17.24 -6.11 -7.32
N GLN A 42 -17.83 -5.53 -8.37
CA GLN A 42 -17.29 -4.33 -9.02
C GLN A 42 -17.31 -3.13 -8.07
N GLU A 43 -18.39 -2.93 -7.29
CA GLU A 43 -18.44 -1.88 -6.27
C GLU A 43 -17.44 -2.11 -5.13
N GLU A 44 -17.27 -3.35 -4.67
CA GLU A 44 -16.24 -3.71 -3.67
C GLU A 44 -14.84 -3.42 -4.20
N LEU A 45 -14.56 -3.76 -5.46
CA LEU A 45 -13.29 -3.48 -6.14
C LEU A 45 -13.08 -1.98 -6.34
N ASP A 46 -14.10 -1.21 -6.70
CA ASP A 46 -14.01 0.24 -6.90
C ASP A 46 -13.85 1.00 -5.57
N LYS A 47 -14.44 0.52 -4.46
CA LYS A 47 -14.13 1.01 -3.11
C LYS A 47 -12.67 0.76 -2.75
N LYS A 48 -12.14 -0.42 -3.08
CA LYS A 48 -10.75 -0.80 -2.81
C LYS A 48 -9.74 -0.09 -3.73
N ASN A 49 -10.17 0.29 -4.93
CA ASN A 49 -9.36 0.96 -5.95
C ASN A 49 -9.41 2.49 -5.90
N LYS A 50 -10.08 3.11 -4.93
CA LYS A 50 -10.02 4.59 -4.81
C LYS A 50 -8.56 5.03 -4.68
N PRO A 51 -8.10 5.99 -5.49
CA PRO A 51 -6.73 6.48 -5.42
C PRO A 51 -6.47 6.97 -4.01
N ASP A 52 -5.44 6.39 -3.38
CA ASP A 52 -5.04 6.62 -2.00
C ASP A 52 -4.80 8.13 -1.82
N LYS A 53 -5.80 8.83 -1.27
CA LYS A 53 -5.64 10.23 -0.89
C LYS A 53 -4.91 10.19 0.44
N LEU A 54 -3.67 10.67 0.45
CA LEU A 54 -2.83 10.82 1.65
C LEU A 54 -3.67 11.36 2.80
N GLY A 55 -4.03 10.47 3.72
CA GLY A 55 -4.71 10.83 4.94
C GLY A 55 -3.73 11.42 5.94
N TRP A 56 -4.20 12.29 6.84
CA TRP A 56 -3.39 12.67 8.01
C TRP A 56 -2.98 11.46 8.84
N ASP A 57 -3.82 10.43 8.89
CA ASP A 57 -3.54 9.17 9.56
C ASP A 57 -2.34 8.44 8.95
N ASP A 58 -2.14 8.52 7.63
CA ASP A 58 -1.02 7.88 6.93
C ASP A 58 0.30 8.53 7.31
N VAL A 59 0.33 9.87 7.34
CA VAL A 59 1.53 10.63 7.73
C VAL A 59 1.88 10.35 9.19
N VAL A 60 0.88 10.29 10.08
CA VAL A 60 1.11 9.95 11.49
C VAL A 60 1.67 8.54 11.65
N GLN A 61 1.15 7.57 10.91
CA GLN A 61 1.65 6.20 10.89
C GLN A 61 3.09 6.10 10.36
N GLU A 62 3.40 6.80 9.26
CA GLU A 62 4.76 6.89 8.71
C GLU A 62 5.73 7.50 9.72
N ILE A 63 5.33 8.56 10.45
CA ILE A 63 6.13 9.15 11.54
C ILE A 63 6.37 8.13 12.66
N ILE A 64 5.32 7.45 13.13
CA ILE A 64 5.43 6.45 14.20
C ILE A 64 6.41 5.34 13.77
N GLY A 65 6.23 4.78 12.58
CA GLY A 65 7.12 3.75 12.03
C GLY A 65 8.57 4.24 11.91
N ALA A 66 8.75 5.44 11.38
CA ALA A 66 10.05 6.10 11.26
C ALA A 66 10.74 6.26 12.62
N MET A 67 10.02 6.74 13.64
CA MET A 67 10.56 6.90 14.99
C MET A 67 10.91 5.55 15.61
N THR A 68 10.01 4.57 15.55
CA THR A 68 10.21 3.24 16.14
C THR A 68 11.48 2.57 15.61
N PHE A 69 11.74 2.67 14.31
CA PHE A 69 12.93 2.05 13.71
C PHE A 69 14.19 2.88 13.84
N SER A 70 14.10 4.22 13.89
CA SER A 70 15.30 5.08 13.95
C SER A 70 15.84 5.27 15.37
N LEU A 71 14.98 5.29 16.40
CA LEU A 71 15.40 5.57 17.78
C LEU A 71 16.48 4.63 18.32
N PRO A 72 16.42 3.29 18.13
CA PRO A 72 17.45 2.39 18.63
C PRO A 72 18.84 2.68 18.06
N PHE A 73 18.93 3.15 16.82
CA PHE A 73 20.20 3.49 16.15
C PHE A 73 20.61 4.94 16.38
N LEU A 74 19.64 5.83 16.60
CA LEU A 74 19.92 7.23 16.87
C LEU A 74 20.75 7.40 18.14
N PHE A 75 20.55 6.55 19.16
CA PHE A 75 21.26 6.62 20.43
C PHE A 75 22.58 5.84 20.49
N THR A 76 23.01 5.28 19.36
CA THR A 76 24.30 4.59 19.28
C THR A 76 25.40 5.58 18.86
N GLU A 77 26.51 5.59 19.60
CA GLU A 77 27.65 6.47 19.30
C GLU A 77 28.30 6.14 17.95
N GLU A 78 28.23 4.87 17.54
CA GLU A 78 28.79 4.39 16.27
C GLU A 78 28.19 5.11 15.07
N ILE A 79 26.89 5.40 15.10
CA ILE A 79 26.21 6.14 14.02
C ILE A 79 26.74 7.58 13.93
N TRP A 80 27.01 8.20 15.07
CA TRP A 80 27.51 9.57 15.13
C TRP A 80 28.95 9.64 14.64
N ASP A 81 29.77 8.66 14.99
CA ASP A 81 31.16 8.61 14.55
C ASP A 81 31.29 8.27 13.07
N ILE A 82 30.40 7.42 12.53
CA ILE A 82 30.29 7.24 11.07
C ILE A 82 29.91 8.58 10.42
N ALA A 83 28.91 9.30 10.94
CA ALA A 83 28.51 10.59 10.38
C ALA A 83 29.63 11.64 10.38
N LYS A 84 30.56 11.58 11.35
CA LYS A 84 31.72 12.48 11.43
C LYS A 84 32.82 12.16 10.42
N THR A 85 33.00 10.88 10.12
CA THR A 85 34.16 10.35 9.37
C THR A 85 33.83 10.04 7.91
N ILE A 86 32.55 9.89 7.59
CA ILE A 86 32.10 9.52 6.26
C ILE A 86 32.35 10.65 5.24
N ASP A 87 32.86 10.25 4.09
CA ASP A 87 33.04 11.15 2.94
C ASP A 87 31.70 11.54 2.30
N ILE A 88 31.65 12.70 1.65
CA ILE A 88 30.44 13.23 1.02
C ILE A 88 29.93 12.31 -0.11
N TRP A 89 30.81 11.68 -0.88
CA TRP A 89 30.41 10.78 -1.97
C TRP A 89 29.79 9.50 -1.44
N ARG A 90 30.29 8.99 -0.31
CA ARG A 90 29.71 7.83 0.38
C ARG A 90 28.35 8.17 0.99
N THR A 91 28.23 9.36 1.56
CA THR A 91 26.96 9.89 2.09
C THR A 91 25.91 9.98 1.00
N LEU A 92 26.27 10.53 -0.17
CA LEU A 92 25.39 10.59 -1.34
C LEU A 92 25.03 9.19 -1.85
N ALA A 93 25.98 8.24 -1.86
CA ALA A 93 25.70 6.87 -2.24
C ALA A 93 24.70 6.19 -1.29
N ILE A 94 24.82 6.40 0.03
CA ILE A 94 23.84 5.90 1.01
C ILE A 94 22.47 6.51 0.75
N PHE A 95 22.40 7.83 0.55
CA PHE A 95 21.15 8.52 0.21
C PHE A 95 20.47 7.89 -1.02
N LEU A 96 21.21 7.73 -2.11
CA LEU A 96 20.69 7.14 -3.35
C LEU A 96 20.30 5.66 -3.17
N MET A 97 21.07 4.90 -2.39
CA MET A 97 20.75 3.51 -2.06
C MET A 97 19.44 3.41 -1.25
N THR A 98 19.24 4.29 -0.29
CA THR A 98 18.01 4.36 0.52
C THR A 98 16.81 4.72 -0.34
N LEU A 99 16.94 5.70 -1.25
CA LEU A 99 15.88 6.03 -2.21
C LEU A 99 15.57 4.86 -3.15
N LEU A 100 16.61 4.19 -3.66
CA LEU A 100 16.44 3.03 -4.53
C LEU A 100 15.72 1.90 -3.78
N MET A 101 16.10 1.64 -2.53
CA MET A 101 15.46 0.63 -1.70
C MET A 101 13.98 0.98 -1.46
N ALA A 102 13.69 2.23 -1.09
CA ALA A 102 12.32 2.69 -0.91
C ALA A 102 11.49 2.55 -2.20
N TYR A 103 12.06 2.94 -3.34
CA TYR A 103 11.44 2.77 -4.65
C TYR A 103 11.16 1.29 -4.96
N LEU A 104 12.13 0.41 -4.74
CA LEU A 104 11.98 -1.02 -4.98
C LEU A 104 10.90 -1.62 -4.08
N PHE A 105 10.85 -1.25 -2.80
CA PHE A 105 9.80 -1.70 -1.88
C PHE A 105 8.43 -1.27 -2.35
N ILE A 106 8.23 0.03 -2.61
CA ILE A 106 6.92 0.56 -3.04
C ILE A 106 6.50 -0.04 -4.39
N SER A 107 7.45 -0.17 -5.32
CA SER A 107 7.20 -0.70 -6.67
C SER A 107 6.90 -2.20 -6.69
N LYS A 108 7.66 -3.00 -5.93
CA LYS A 108 7.55 -4.47 -5.94
C LYS A 108 6.52 -5.00 -4.95
N ALA A 109 6.34 -4.37 -3.80
CA ALA A 109 5.44 -4.85 -2.76
C ALA A 109 3.97 -4.39 -2.94
N LYS A 110 3.62 -3.81 -4.10
CA LYS A 110 2.26 -3.36 -4.44
C LYS A 110 1.64 -2.37 -3.42
N LEU A 111 2.45 -1.62 -2.66
CA LEU A 111 1.94 -0.56 -1.76
C LEU A 111 1.17 0.53 -2.52
N SER A 112 1.49 0.69 -3.80
CA SER A 112 0.67 1.46 -4.71
C SER A 112 0.04 0.51 -5.72
N ASN A 113 -1.18 0.83 -6.14
CA ASN A 113 -1.95 0.15 -7.18
C ASN A 113 -1.32 0.39 -8.58
N ILE A 114 -0.01 0.11 -8.70
CA ILE A 114 0.91 0.39 -9.82
C ILE A 114 0.56 -0.41 -11.07
N ALA A 115 -0.54 -1.16 -11.08
CA ALA A 115 -0.95 -1.91 -12.26
C ALA A 115 -1.38 -1.03 -13.44
N LYS A 116 -1.57 0.31 -13.28
CA LYS A 116 -2.07 1.17 -14.38
C LYS A 116 -1.43 2.54 -14.56
N GLU A 117 -0.57 3.04 -13.66
CA GLU A 117 0.08 4.34 -13.90
C GLU A 117 1.46 4.18 -14.56
N GLU A 118 1.57 4.85 -15.70
CA GLU A 118 2.67 4.86 -16.64
C GLU A 118 4.04 5.08 -15.98
N TRP A 119 5.04 4.39 -16.53
CA TRP A 119 6.46 4.30 -16.14
C TRP A 119 7.24 5.62 -15.91
N HIS A 120 6.59 6.78 -16.00
CA HIS A 120 7.24 8.10 -16.00
C HIS A 120 6.98 8.97 -14.76
N HIS A 121 6.12 8.57 -13.82
CA HIS A 121 5.90 9.36 -12.60
C HIS A 121 6.57 8.68 -11.40
N ILE A 122 7.49 9.41 -10.75
CA ILE A 122 7.96 9.07 -9.40
C ILE A 122 6.69 8.90 -8.54
N PRO A 123 6.48 7.75 -7.88
CA PRO A 123 5.26 7.53 -7.12
C PRO A 123 5.21 8.58 -6.01
N LYS A 124 4.13 9.37 -5.95
CA LYS A 124 3.93 10.42 -4.93
C LYS A 124 4.18 9.87 -3.51
N ARG A 125 3.86 8.59 -3.29
CA ARG A 125 4.13 7.82 -2.06
C ARG A 125 5.61 7.74 -1.70
N LEU A 126 6.52 7.55 -2.68
CA LEU A 126 7.95 7.54 -2.41
C LEU A 126 8.42 8.89 -1.88
N LEU A 127 7.90 9.97 -2.46
CA LEU A 127 8.24 11.32 -2.02
C LEU A 127 7.73 11.59 -0.60
N THR A 128 6.49 11.16 -0.26
CA THR A 128 5.93 11.36 1.08
C THR A 128 6.69 10.57 2.12
N VAL A 129 6.87 9.26 1.91
CA VAL A 129 7.61 8.39 2.83
C VAL A 129 9.01 8.94 3.06
N THR A 130 9.73 9.28 1.99
CA THR A 130 11.08 9.85 2.11
C THR A 130 11.05 11.17 2.87
N ALA A 131 10.16 12.11 2.51
CA ALA A 131 10.09 13.40 3.17
C ALA A 131 9.77 13.26 4.66
N VAL A 132 8.78 12.43 5.01
CA VAL A 132 8.37 12.18 6.40
C VAL A 132 9.51 11.55 7.19
N SER A 133 10.19 10.53 6.65
CA SER A 133 11.31 9.88 7.32
C SER A 133 12.51 10.81 7.55
N TYR A 134 12.84 11.66 6.56
CA TYR A 134 13.92 12.64 6.71
C TYR A 134 13.56 13.75 7.69
N MET A 135 12.34 14.31 7.61
CA MET A 135 11.87 15.30 8.58
C MET A 135 11.85 14.74 9.99
N THR A 136 11.39 13.49 10.16
CA THR A 136 11.41 12.79 11.45
C THR A 136 12.85 12.63 11.95
N SER A 137 13.78 12.23 11.10
CA SER A 137 15.20 12.07 11.50
C SER A 137 15.83 13.39 11.94
N VAL A 138 15.60 14.48 11.18
CA VAL A 138 16.06 15.83 11.56
C VAL A 138 15.45 16.25 12.90
N LEU A 139 14.15 16.02 13.07
CA LEU A 139 13.44 16.36 14.29
C LEU A 139 14.00 15.59 15.49
N LEU A 140 14.26 14.30 15.35
CA LEU A 140 14.81 13.48 16.43
C LEU A 140 16.23 13.93 16.79
N ILE A 141 17.12 14.14 15.81
CA ILE A 141 18.48 14.62 16.05
C ILE A 141 18.46 15.98 16.76
N TYR A 142 17.54 16.87 16.36
CA TYR A 142 17.35 18.18 16.97
C TYR A 142 16.81 18.09 18.40
N LEU A 143 15.72 17.35 18.61
CA LEU A 143 15.04 17.22 19.91
C LEU A 143 15.94 16.60 20.98
N TYR A 144 16.72 15.57 20.60
CA TYR A 144 17.65 14.93 21.52
C TYR A 144 19.00 15.66 21.65
N GLY A 145 19.19 16.78 20.93
CA GLY A 145 20.40 17.59 21.04
C GLY A 145 21.67 16.88 20.57
N ILE A 146 21.54 15.83 19.77
CA ILE A 146 22.67 14.96 19.36
C ILE A 146 23.71 15.75 18.59
N GLY A 147 23.29 16.70 17.74
CA GLY A 147 24.21 17.57 17.02
C GLY A 147 25.14 18.36 17.96
N ASN A 148 24.65 18.77 19.13
CA ASN A 148 25.45 19.48 20.13
C ASN A 148 26.34 18.51 20.92
N ILE A 149 25.79 17.36 21.34
CA ILE A 149 26.53 16.33 22.11
C ILE A 149 27.71 15.81 21.28
N ALA A 150 27.48 15.52 20.01
CA ALA A 150 28.48 15.00 19.10
C ALA A 150 29.35 16.10 18.45
N ASN A 151 29.10 17.39 18.72
CA ASN A 151 29.80 18.54 18.13
C ASN A 151 29.83 18.50 16.59
N PHE A 152 28.67 18.28 15.97
CA PHE A 152 28.57 18.19 14.51
C PHE A 152 28.74 19.55 13.83
N SER A 153 29.53 19.56 12.75
CA SER A 153 29.42 20.57 11.70
C SER A 153 28.16 20.37 10.85
N LEU A 154 27.78 21.36 10.06
CA LEU A 154 26.60 21.29 9.20
C LEU A 154 26.62 20.09 8.24
N GLY A 155 27.79 19.75 7.68
CA GLY A 155 27.95 18.59 6.80
C GLY A 155 27.73 17.27 7.54
N GLN A 156 28.26 17.15 8.76
CA GLN A 156 28.10 15.95 9.60
C GLN A 156 26.66 15.80 10.08
N TYR A 157 25.95 16.91 10.33
CA TYR A 157 24.52 16.89 10.63
C TYR A 157 23.71 16.31 9.47
N ILE A 158 24.04 16.69 8.23
CA ILE A 158 23.41 16.13 7.03
C ILE A 158 23.76 14.65 6.89
N SER A 159 25.02 14.26 7.08
CA SER A 159 25.45 12.85 7.05
C SER A 159 24.71 12.01 8.09
N ALA A 160 24.61 12.49 9.33
CA ALA A 160 23.87 11.83 10.40
C ALA A 160 22.39 11.68 10.04
N THR A 161 21.79 12.74 9.49
CA THR A 161 20.39 12.70 9.02
C THR A 161 20.20 11.63 7.95
N ILE A 162 21.08 11.56 6.95
CA ILE A 162 20.99 10.55 5.87
C ILE A 162 21.12 9.13 6.43
N ILE A 163 22.06 8.90 7.35
CA ILE A 163 22.24 7.58 7.95
C ILE A 163 21.02 7.18 8.78
N VAL A 164 20.56 8.05 9.70
CA VAL A 164 19.39 7.79 10.54
C VAL A 164 18.12 7.61 9.70
N SER A 165 17.98 8.42 8.64
CA SER A 165 16.82 8.34 7.75
C SER A 165 16.71 7.00 7.02
N THR A 166 17.80 6.26 6.87
CA THR A 166 17.76 4.92 6.26
C THR A 166 16.90 3.97 7.09
N PHE A 167 17.06 3.99 8.42
CA PHE A 167 16.21 3.22 9.33
C PHE A 167 14.80 3.79 9.41
N ALA A 168 14.66 5.11 9.41
CA ALA A 168 13.36 5.77 9.43
C ALA A 168 12.51 5.45 8.18
N VAL A 169 13.13 5.36 7.00
CA VAL A 169 12.47 4.98 5.75
C VAL A 169 11.98 3.54 5.82
N ILE A 170 12.80 2.61 6.32
CA ILE A 170 12.40 1.22 6.50
C ILE A 170 11.19 1.13 7.43
N GLY A 171 11.21 1.84 8.56
CA GLY A 171 10.11 1.83 9.52
C GLY A 171 8.81 2.42 8.97
N ALA A 172 8.89 3.55 8.25
CA ALA A 172 7.72 4.16 7.61
C ALA A 172 7.10 3.21 6.58
N ILE A 173 7.91 2.59 5.72
CA ILE A 173 7.44 1.58 4.74
C ILE A 173 6.86 0.35 5.43
N ALA A 174 7.48 -0.11 6.51
CA ALA A 174 7.02 -1.31 7.22
C ALA A 174 5.63 -1.11 7.85
N VAL A 175 5.34 0.07 8.40
CA VAL A 175 4.00 0.38 8.90
C VAL A 175 3.01 0.52 7.75
N ASP A 176 3.41 1.17 6.66
CA ASP A 176 2.59 1.33 5.46
C ASP A 176 2.21 -0.02 4.81
N LEU A 177 3.10 -1.02 4.93
CA LEU A 177 2.88 -2.39 4.46
C LEU A 177 1.84 -3.19 5.25
N VAL A 178 1.61 -2.84 6.51
CA VAL A 178 0.72 -3.58 7.43
C VAL A 178 -0.72 -3.04 7.38
N LYS A 179 -0.92 -1.92 6.68
CA LYS A 179 -2.22 -1.29 6.44
C LYS A 179 -3.04 -2.02 5.38
#